data_AF-A0A197SUD4-F1
#
_entry.id   AF-A0A197SUD4-F1
#
_cell.length_a   1.000
_cell.length_b   1.000
_cell.length_c   1.000
_cell.angle_alpha   90.00
_cell.angle_beta   90.00
_cell.angle_gamma   90.00
#
_symmetry.space_group_name_H-M   'P 1'
#
loop_
_entity.id
_entity.type
_entity.pdbx_description
1 polymer ?
#
loop_
_entity_poly.entity_id
_entity_poly.type
_entity_poly.pdbx_seq_one_letter_code
_entity_poly.pdbx_strand_id
1 'polypeptide(L)'
;MVRGLRPSHGRRAAASPSQSQPPQHQAPQHTQAPQAPQQPQQPQQQFQAPPPQQLRWSVTIGPDRDYFMAMMQRSGPEAAGLNLPAYSPEQQRQLTGNQLTIGRRRHSTGEAPDIDLAVPPEDPGVSHQHAVLVQQPDGTWAVVDQNSTNGTTINGGEEPIQPYVPVALQDGDRVHVGAWTTLTLRRAQGLSG
;
A
#
# COMPACT_ATOMS: atom_id res chain seq x y z
N MET A 1 -60.32 -10.44 -1.84
CA MET A 1 -60.78 -9.28 -2.65
C MET A 1 -59.64 -8.26 -2.68
N VAL A 2 -59.38 -7.44 -3.72
CA VAL A 2 -60.09 -7.23 -5.01
C VAL A 2 -59.09 -7.04 -6.19
N ARG A 3 -59.60 -7.19 -7.42
CA ARG A 3 -59.02 -6.82 -8.73
C ARG A 3 -58.32 -5.44 -8.71
N GLY A 4 -57.23 -5.18 -9.43
CA GLY A 4 -57.12 -5.02 -10.92
C GLY A 4 -56.75 -3.54 -11.23
N LEU A 5 -56.28 -3.09 -12.42
CA LEU A 5 -56.02 -3.71 -13.72
C LEU A 5 -54.76 -3.08 -14.40
N ARG A 6 -54.25 -3.71 -15.47
CA ARG A 6 -53.47 -3.12 -16.60
C ARG A 6 -54.39 -3.04 -17.85
N PRO A 7 -54.09 -2.38 -19.01
CA PRO A 7 -52.81 -1.91 -19.57
C PRO A 7 -52.90 -0.39 -19.97
N SER A 8 -52.46 0.23 -21.09
CA SER A 8 -51.84 -0.20 -22.37
C SER A 8 -51.19 0.95 -23.19
N HIS A 9 -50.04 0.63 -23.79
CA HIS A 9 -49.49 1.02 -25.12
C HIS A 9 -49.66 2.44 -25.73
N GLY A 10 -48.51 3.04 -26.05
CA GLY A 10 -48.21 3.64 -27.37
C GLY A 10 -46.78 3.21 -27.76
N ARG A 11 -46.41 2.58 -28.90
CA ARG A 11 -46.96 2.38 -30.27
C ARG A 11 -46.42 3.32 -31.35
N ARG A 12 -45.15 3.10 -31.75
CA ARG A 12 -44.61 3.15 -33.14
C ARG A 12 -43.16 2.61 -33.09
N ALA A 13 -42.67 1.63 -33.88
CA ALA A 13 -42.88 1.18 -35.26
C ALA A 13 -41.89 1.79 -36.27
N ALA A 14 -40.85 0.97 -36.55
CA ALA A 14 -40.04 0.83 -37.77
C ALA A 14 -39.75 2.02 -38.71
N ALA A 15 -38.46 2.27 -38.96
CA ALA A 15 -37.90 2.19 -40.32
C ALA A 15 -36.35 2.10 -40.29
N SER A 16 -35.80 1.12 -41.01
CA SER A 16 -34.48 1.22 -41.65
C SER A 16 -34.72 1.19 -43.15
N PRO A 17 -34.03 2.02 -43.94
CA PRO A 17 -33.29 1.42 -45.06
C PRO A 17 -31.99 2.16 -45.45
N SER A 18 -31.34 1.59 -46.48
CA SER A 18 -30.40 2.24 -47.41
C SER A 18 -28.99 2.59 -46.91
N GLN A 19 -28.05 1.76 -47.38
CA GLN A 19 -26.65 2.16 -47.59
C GLN A 19 -26.58 3.25 -48.67
N SER A 20 -25.66 4.20 -48.53
CA SER A 20 -25.33 5.18 -49.56
C SER A 20 -23.82 5.14 -49.83
N GLN A 21 -23.40 4.50 -50.93
CA GLN A 21 -22.01 4.52 -51.37
C GLN A 21 -21.71 5.84 -52.09
N PRO A 22 -20.59 6.53 -51.80
CA PRO A 22 -20.17 7.68 -52.59
C PRO A 22 -19.65 7.22 -53.98
N PRO A 23 -19.94 7.97 -55.06
CA PRO A 23 -19.58 7.54 -56.42
C PRO A 23 -18.09 7.66 -56.71
N GLN A 24 -17.51 6.59 -57.29
CA GLN A 24 -16.14 6.61 -57.81
C GLN A 24 -15.97 7.70 -58.86
N HIS A 25 -14.99 8.58 -58.65
CA HIS A 25 -14.55 9.58 -59.63
C HIS A 25 -13.11 9.30 -60.05
N GLN A 26 -12.81 9.56 -61.33
CA GLN A 26 -11.60 9.12 -62.00
C GLN A 26 -10.41 10.03 -61.65
N ALA A 27 -9.19 9.46 -61.64
CA ALA A 27 -7.98 10.17 -61.27
C ALA A 27 -7.38 10.96 -62.46
N PRO A 28 -7.07 12.26 -62.30
CA PRO A 28 -6.08 12.95 -63.12
C PRO A 28 -4.66 12.52 -62.72
N GLN A 29 -3.75 12.50 -63.69
CA GLN A 29 -2.36 12.07 -63.50
C GLN A 29 -1.41 13.23 -63.14
N HIS A 30 -0.37 12.87 -62.37
CA HIS A 30 0.96 13.52 -62.27
C HIS A 30 1.06 15.02 -61.95
N THR A 31 1.51 15.32 -60.71
CA THR A 31 2.64 16.25 -60.50
C THR A 31 3.51 15.69 -59.37
N GLN A 32 4.82 15.54 -59.58
CA GLN A 32 5.74 15.08 -58.53
C GLN A 32 6.17 16.25 -57.65
N ALA A 33 5.99 16.13 -56.34
CA ALA A 33 6.71 16.96 -55.37
C ALA A 33 8.17 16.46 -55.26
N PRO A 34 9.17 17.35 -55.08
CA PRO A 34 10.56 16.95 -54.95
C PRO A 34 10.76 16.08 -53.71
N GLN A 35 11.43 14.94 -53.89
CA GLN A 35 11.68 13.98 -52.82
C GLN A 35 12.67 14.55 -51.79
N ALA A 36 12.27 14.60 -50.52
CA ALA A 36 13.21 14.80 -49.42
C ALA A 36 14.15 13.59 -49.34
N PRO A 37 15.45 13.76 -49.05
CA PRO A 37 16.41 12.67 -49.02
C PRO A 37 16.04 11.64 -47.94
N GLN A 38 15.86 10.39 -48.35
CA GLN A 38 15.52 9.29 -47.45
C GLN A 38 16.70 9.03 -46.50
N GLN A 39 16.50 9.31 -45.21
CA GLN A 39 17.46 8.90 -44.18
C GLN A 39 17.48 7.37 -44.08
N PRO A 40 18.65 6.72 -43.97
CA PRO A 40 18.73 5.27 -43.88
C PRO A 40 18.04 4.79 -42.61
N GLN A 41 17.01 3.95 -42.76
CA GLN A 41 16.28 3.36 -41.65
C GLN A 41 17.22 2.42 -40.88
N GLN A 42 17.72 2.88 -39.73
CA GLN A 42 18.43 2.02 -38.80
C GLN A 42 17.47 0.91 -38.31
N PRO A 43 17.93 -0.35 -38.17
CA PRO A 43 17.07 -1.41 -37.66
C PRO A 43 16.64 -1.05 -36.24
N GLN A 44 15.33 -0.88 -36.04
CA GLN A 44 14.76 -0.60 -34.73
C GLN A 44 14.95 -1.83 -33.84
N GLN A 45 16.05 -1.86 -33.09
CA GLN A 45 16.20 -2.76 -31.96
C GLN A 45 15.02 -2.49 -31.03
N GLN A 46 14.17 -3.50 -30.83
CA GLN A 46 13.11 -3.41 -29.84
C GLN A 46 13.78 -3.42 -28.47
N PHE A 47 14.10 -2.23 -27.97
CA PHE A 47 14.39 -2.00 -26.56
C PHE A 47 13.12 -2.34 -25.77
N GLN A 48 12.98 -3.63 -25.44
CA GLN A 48 12.03 -4.07 -24.42
C GLN A 48 12.42 -3.29 -23.16
N ALA A 49 11.52 -2.42 -22.69
CA ALA A 49 11.73 -1.71 -21.45
C ALA A 49 12.00 -2.77 -20.36
N PRO A 50 13.05 -2.62 -19.53
CA PRO A 50 13.35 -3.59 -18.50
C PRO A 50 12.09 -3.76 -17.63
N PRO A 51 11.72 -5.01 -17.27
CA PRO A 51 10.50 -5.25 -16.51
C PRO A 51 10.52 -4.41 -15.23
N PRO A 52 9.41 -3.76 -14.86
CA PRO A 52 9.39 -2.79 -13.77
C PRO A 52 9.95 -3.43 -12.51
N GLN A 53 11.05 -2.86 -11.99
CA GLN A 53 11.73 -3.38 -10.80
C GLN A 53 10.76 -3.36 -9.62
N GLN A 54 10.25 -4.55 -9.26
CA GLN A 54 9.34 -4.69 -8.13
C GLN A 54 10.07 -4.23 -6.86
N LEU A 55 9.56 -3.19 -6.22
CA LEU A 55 10.10 -2.66 -4.97
C LEU A 55 9.88 -3.70 -3.87
N ARG A 56 10.95 -4.40 -3.49
CA ARG A 56 10.90 -5.42 -2.43
C ARG A 56 11.08 -4.73 -1.09
N TRP A 57 10.01 -4.69 -0.31
CA TRP A 57 10.05 -4.12 1.02
C TRP A 57 10.20 -5.22 2.08
N SER A 58 11.02 -4.94 3.07
CA SER A 58 11.11 -5.69 4.32
C SER A 58 10.87 -4.75 5.51
N VAL A 59 10.51 -5.34 6.63
CA VAL A 59 10.40 -4.67 7.92
C VAL A 59 11.25 -5.44 8.94
N THR A 60 12.02 -4.72 9.74
CA THR A 60 12.75 -5.27 10.89
C THR A 60 12.04 -4.83 12.16
N ILE A 61 11.53 -5.79 12.94
CA ILE A 61 10.86 -5.56 14.21
C ILE A 61 11.82 -5.83 15.36
N GLY A 62 11.96 -4.88 16.29
CA GLY A 62 12.80 -5.05 17.48
C GLY A 62 12.51 -4.05 18.61
N PRO A 63 13.12 -4.24 19.79
CA PRO A 63 13.06 -3.29 20.88
C PRO A 63 13.94 -2.07 20.61
N ASP A 64 13.42 -0.88 20.88
CA ASP A 64 14.09 0.39 20.61
C ASP A 64 14.32 1.16 21.92
N ARG A 65 15.60 1.30 22.27
CA ARG A 65 16.01 1.93 23.52
C ARG A 65 15.79 3.44 23.52
N ASP A 66 16.01 4.09 22.37
CA ASP A 66 15.90 5.54 22.25
C ASP A 66 14.42 5.95 22.30
N TYR A 67 13.56 5.20 21.58
CA TYR A 67 12.11 5.35 21.66
C TYR A 67 11.59 5.07 23.08
N PHE A 68 12.00 3.97 23.72
CA PHE A 68 11.58 3.65 25.09
C PHE A 68 11.98 4.74 26.09
N MET A 69 13.19 5.29 26.00
CA MET A 69 13.63 6.40 26.86
C MET A 69 12.83 7.68 26.60
N ALA A 70 12.56 8.03 25.34
CA ALA A 70 11.73 9.17 24.98
C ALA A 70 10.28 9.00 25.49
N MET A 71 9.70 7.80 25.37
CA MET A 71 8.38 7.50 25.93
C MET A 71 8.38 7.61 27.45
N MET A 72 9.34 7.01 28.17
CA MET A 72 9.43 7.17 29.63
C MET A 72 9.53 8.64 30.06
N GLN A 73 10.25 9.47 29.30
CA GLN A 73 10.37 10.90 29.56
C GLN A 73 9.05 11.66 29.32
N ARG A 74 8.21 11.23 28.37
CA ARG A 74 6.87 11.81 28.10
C ARG A 74 5.79 11.33 29.07
N SER A 75 5.76 10.02 29.39
CA SER A 75 4.75 9.39 30.26
C SER A 75 5.06 9.49 31.76
N GLY A 76 6.30 9.81 32.14
CA GLY A 76 6.69 10.06 33.53
C GLY A 76 6.45 8.85 34.47
N PRO A 77 6.00 9.06 35.72
CA PRO A 77 5.93 8.00 36.73
C PRO A 77 4.89 6.91 36.43
N GLU A 78 3.92 7.15 35.55
CA GLU A 78 2.95 6.12 35.15
C GLU A 78 3.60 5.01 34.31
N ALA A 79 4.71 5.31 33.62
CA ALA A 79 5.53 4.34 32.91
C ALA A 79 6.55 3.59 33.80
N ALA A 80 6.63 3.87 35.11
CA ALA A 80 7.69 3.35 35.98
C ALA A 80 7.67 1.82 36.21
N GLY A 81 6.58 1.15 35.84
CA GLY A 81 6.47 -0.33 35.83
C GLY A 81 6.95 -0.99 34.53
N LEU A 82 7.22 -0.21 33.47
CA LEU A 82 7.71 -0.72 32.19
C LEU A 82 9.22 -0.89 32.23
N ASN A 83 9.72 -1.95 31.60
CA ASN A 83 11.15 -2.22 31.48
C ASN A 83 11.48 -2.71 30.07
N LEU A 84 12.59 -2.24 29.52
CA LEU A 84 13.08 -2.68 28.21
C LEU A 84 13.68 -4.10 28.36
N PRO A 85 13.33 -5.07 27.49
CA PRO A 85 13.93 -6.39 27.55
C PRO A 85 15.44 -6.34 27.35
N ALA A 86 16.20 -7.05 28.21
CA ALA A 86 17.66 -7.08 28.13
C ALA A 86 18.20 -7.79 26.87
N TYR A 87 17.37 -8.62 26.23
CA TYR A 87 17.62 -9.22 24.93
C TYR A 87 16.29 -9.57 24.25
N SER A 88 16.10 -9.12 23.02
CA SER A 88 15.10 -9.64 22.08
C SER A 88 15.78 -9.77 20.71
N PRO A 89 15.66 -10.90 20.01
CA PRO A 89 16.19 -10.99 18.65
C PRO A 89 15.33 -10.15 17.69
N GLU A 90 15.96 -9.32 16.87
CA GLU A 90 15.27 -8.62 15.79
C GLU A 90 14.65 -9.61 14.80
N GLN A 91 13.39 -9.39 14.43
CA GLN A 91 12.69 -10.20 13.44
C GLN A 91 12.59 -9.43 12.12
N GLN A 92 13.31 -9.86 11.09
CA GLN A 92 13.09 -9.34 9.73
C GLN A 92 11.99 -10.16 9.03
N ARG A 93 11.03 -9.45 8.41
CA ARG A 93 9.95 -10.01 7.58
C ARG A 93 9.93 -9.31 6.23
N GLN A 94 9.55 -10.01 5.16
CA GLN A 94 9.20 -9.35 3.90
C GLN A 94 7.77 -8.80 3.99
N LEU A 95 7.51 -7.63 3.41
CA LEU A 95 6.15 -7.11 3.26
C LEU A 95 5.56 -7.64 1.95
N THR A 96 4.60 -8.55 2.07
CA THR A 96 4.02 -9.31 0.95
C THR A 96 2.50 -9.25 0.96
N GLY A 97 1.89 -9.22 -0.24
CA GLY A 97 0.46 -8.96 -0.38
C GLY A 97 0.13 -7.47 -0.22
N ASN A 98 -1.16 -7.17 -0.04
CA ASN A 98 -1.67 -5.80 -0.06
C ASN A 98 -1.73 -5.16 1.33
N GLN A 99 -1.68 -5.97 2.40
CA GLN A 99 -1.91 -5.56 3.77
C GLN A 99 -1.23 -6.51 4.74
N LEU A 100 -0.67 -6.00 5.84
CA LEU A 100 -0.22 -6.77 7.00
C LEU A 100 -0.74 -6.12 8.29
N THR A 101 -1.37 -6.91 9.15
CA THR A 101 -1.86 -6.49 10.47
C THR A 101 -0.75 -6.55 11.53
N ILE A 102 -0.78 -5.62 12.49
CA ILE A 102 0.19 -5.51 13.60
C ILE A 102 -0.57 -5.48 14.93
N GLY A 103 -0.16 -6.32 15.87
CA GLY A 103 -0.69 -6.31 17.24
C GLY A 103 -0.31 -7.53 18.05
N ARG A 104 -0.95 -7.73 19.20
CA ARG A 104 -0.84 -8.94 20.02
C ARG A 104 -1.95 -9.95 19.69
N ARG A 105 -1.59 -11.23 19.52
CA ARG A 105 -2.55 -12.34 19.43
C ARG A 105 -3.59 -12.33 20.55
N ARG A 106 -4.87 -12.49 20.19
CA ARG A 106 -5.98 -12.60 21.14
C ARG A 106 -6.12 -14.03 21.64
N HIS A 107 -5.55 -14.31 22.82
CA HIS A 107 -5.59 -15.65 23.44
C HIS A 107 -7.00 -16.25 23.60
N SER A 108 -8.05 -15.44 23.72
CA SER A 108 -9.43 -15.93 23.86
C SER A 108 -10.11 -16.41 22.56
N THR A 109 -9.56 -16.06 21.39
CA THR A 109 -10.07 -16.50 20.07
C THR A 109 -9.05 -17.28 19.25
N GLY A 110 -7.76 -17.20 19.60
CA GLY A 110 -6.66 -17.75 18.81
C GLY A 110 -6.27 -16.88 17.61
N GLU A 111 -6.95 -15.76 17.40
CA GLU A 111 -6.71 -14.80 16.31
C GLU A 111 -5.35 -14.11 16.50
N ALA A 112 -4.46 -14.27 15.51
CA ALA A 112 -3.12 -13.69 15.49
C ALA A 112 -2.98 -12.76 14.28
N PRO A 113 -2.40 -11.57 14.43
CA PRO A 113 -2.08 -10.69 13.30
C PRO A 113 -0.83 -11.19 12.55
N ASP A 114 -0.62 -10.67 11.33
CA ASP A 114 0.50 -11.06 10.45
C ASP A 114 1.87 -10.75 11.08
N ILE A 115 1.95 -9.65 11.81
CA ILE A 115 3.06 -9.27 12.68
C ILE A 115 2.58 -9.38 14.14
N ASP A 116 2.71 -10.59 14.68
CA ASP A 116 2.31 -10.95 16.04
C ASP A 116 3.39 -10.60 17.07
N LEU A 117 3.05 -9.63 17.93
CA LEU A 117 3.90 -9.06 18.98
C LEU A 117 3.58 -9.63 20.37
N ALA A 118 2.78 -10.71 20.45
CA ALA A 118 2.59 -11.50 21.68
C ALA A 118 3.69 -12.58 21.89
N VAL A 119 4.77 -12.55 21.09
CA VAL A 119 5.91 -13.46 21.24
C VAL A 119 6.83 -12.93 22.36
N PRO A 120 7.18 -13.72 23.39
CA PRO A 120 8.04 -13.24 24.47
C PRO A 120 9.43 -12.77 24.00
N PRO A 121 9.96 -11.66 24.56
CA PRO A 121 9.32 -10.77 25.53
C PRO A 121 8.21 -9.94 24.89
N GLU A 122 7.04 -9.88 25.54
CA GLU A 122 5.86 -9.19 25.04
C GLU A 122 5.90 -7.69 25.36
N ASP A 123 5.51 -6.84 24.41
CA ASP A 123 5.32 -5.40 24.64
C ASP A 123 3.89 -5.16 25.18
N PRO A 124 3.73 -4.73 26.46
CA PRO A 124 2.41 -4.58 27.07
C PRO A 124 1.62 -3.37 26.55
N GLY A 125 2.29 -2.40 25.91
CA GLY A 125 1.65 -1.22 25.31
C GLY A 125 1.05 -1.49 23.94
N VAL A 126 1.48 -2.54 23.24
CA VAL A 126 0.92 -2.92 21.94
C VAL A 126 -0.54 -3.37 22.12
N SER A 127 -1.43 -3.03 21.20
CA SER A 127 -2.84 -3.40 21.24
C SER A 127 -3.09 -4.71 20.48
N HIS A 128 -4.20 -5.41 20.74
CA HIS A 128 -4.52 -6.65 20.00
C HIS A 128 -4.64 -6.41 18.48
N GLN A 129 -5.30 -5.32 18.12
CA GLN A 129 -5.25 -4.67 16.82
C GLN A 129 -4.66 -3.29 17.10
N HIS A 130 -3.44 -3.02 16.62
CA HIS A 130 -2.72 -1.78 16.95
C HIS A 130 -2.52 -0.93 15.70
N ALA A 131 -1.88 -1.50 14.68
CA ALA A 131 -1.63 -0.83 13.42
C ALA A 131 -1.78 -1.80 12.24
N VAL A 132 -1.83 -1.25 11.03
CA VAL A 132 -1.88 -2.01 9.78
C VAL A 132 -0.94 -1.37 8.77
N LEU A 133 -0.07 -2.16 8.14
CA LEU A 133 0.69 -1.74 6.97
C LEU A 133 -0.14 -2.03 5.71
N VAL A 134 -0.28 -1.04 4.83
CA VAL A 134 -1.09 -1.14 3.60
C VAL A 134 -0.24 -0.75 2.39
N GLN A 135 -0.16 -1.64 1.40
CA GLN A 135 0.53 -1.36 0.14
C GLN A 135 -0.24 -0.31 -0.67
N GLN A 136 0.47 0.68 -1.17
CA GLN A 136 -0.09 1.76 -1.99
C GLN A 136 -0.05 1.38 -3.48
N PRO A 137 -0.86 2.03 -4.35
CA PRO A 137 -0.92 1.69 -5.78
C PRO A 137 0.39 1.86 -6.57
N ASP A 138 1.38 2.57 -6.00
CA ASP A 138 2.72 2.77 -6.56
C ASP A 138 3.77 1.74 -6.05
N GLY A 139 3.37 0.79 -5.20
CA GLY A 139 4.26 -0.18 -4.57
C GLY A 139 5.04 0.36 -3.36
N THR A 140 4.70 1.54 -2.84
CA THR A 140 5.12 1.97 -1.49
C THR A 140 4.20 1.37 -0.41
N TRP A 141 4.46 1.67 0.86
CA TRP A 141 3.64 1.25 1.98
C TRP A 141 3.22 2.45 2.81
N ALA A 142 2.07 2.34 3.48
CA ALA A 142 1.61 3.27 4.49
C ALA A 142 1.28 2.53 5.78
N VAL A 143 1.36 3.20 6.93
CA VAL A 143 0.82 2.71 8.20
C VAL A 143 -0.53 3.36 8.49
N VAL A 144 -1.43 2.58 9.10
CA VAL A 144 -2.75 3.02 9.59
C VAL A 144 -2.91 2.56 11.04
N ASP A 145 -2.90 3.49 12.00
CA ASP A 145 -3.25 3.17 13.39
C ASP A 145 -4.74 2.76 13.48
N GLN A 146 -5.05 1.72 14.27
CA GLN A 146 -6.39 1.14 14.38
C GLN A 146 -7.23 1.70 15.55
N ASN A 147 -6.92 2.93 15.99
CA ASN A 147 -7.33 3.50 17.27
C ASN A 147 -6.74 2.69 18.43
N SER A 148 -5.41 2.58 18.43
CA SER A 148 -4.65 1.86 19.43
C SER A 148 -4.57 2.61 20.77
N THR A 149 -4.24 1.88 21.85
CA THR A 149 -4.26 2.44 23.22
C THR A 149 -3.15 3.43 23.49
N ASN A 150 -1.94 3.17 22.96
CA ASN A 150 -0.77 4.05 23.12
C ASN A 150 -0.59 4.99 21.91
N GLY A 151 -1.32 4.78 20.82
CA GLY A 151 -1.07 5.40 19.52
C GLY A 151 0.14 4.79 18.80
N THR A 152 0.20 5.03 17.49
CA THR A 152 1.36 4.74 16.64
C THR A 152 2.11 6.04 16.35
N THR A 153 3.43 6.06 16.52
CA THR A 153 4.29 7.21 16.16
C THR A 153 5.26 6.84 15.03
N ILE A 154 5.78 7.83 14.30
CA ILE A 154 6.71 7.62 13.19
C ILE A 154 7.97 8.46 13.41
N ASN A 155 9.14 7.82 13.33
CA ASN A 155 10.45 8.40 13.62
C ASN A 155 10.44 9.14 14.97
N GLY A 156 11.18 10.25 15.10
CA GLY A 156 11.19 11.10 16.31
C GLY A 156 9.89 11.88 16.58
N GLY A 157 8.74 11.47 16.03
CA GLY A 157 7.45 12.13 16.21
C GLY A 157 7.06 12.29 17.69
N GLU A 158 6.53 13.46 18.04
CA GLU A 158 6.02 13.76 19.38
C GLU A 158 4.58 13.27 19.55
N GLU A 159 3.73 13.55 18.56
CA GLU A 159 2.32 13.18 18.54
C GLU A 159 2.10 11.88 17.74
N PRO A 160 1.15 11.01 18.14
CA PRO A 160 0.76 9.84 17.37
C PRO A 160 0.02 10.23 16.08
N ILE A 161 0.09 9.36 15.07
CA ILE A 161 -0.66 9.55 13.83
C ILE A 161 -2.17 9.42 14.08
N GLN A 162 -2.98 10.19 13.34
CA GLN A 162 -4.43 10.16 13.44
C GLN A 162 -4.97 8.74 13.14
N PRO A 163 -5.71 8.10 14.06
CA PRO A 163 -6.35 6.81 13.82
C PRO A 163 -7.15 6.75 12.52
N TYR A 164 -7.05 5.60 11.84
CA TYR A 164 -7.69 5.28 10.55
C TYR A 164 -7.25 6.14 9.35
N VAL A 165 -6.28 7.05 9.49
CA VAL A 165 -5.69 7.81 8.37
C VAL A 165 -4.38 7.16 7.93
N PRO A 166 -4.22 6.78 6.65
CA PRO A 166 -2.95 6.25 6.14
C PRO A 166 -1.85 7.32 6.09
N VAL A 167 -0.69 7.00 6.65
CA VAL A 167 0.54 7.80 6.55
C VAL A 167 1.59 7.03 5.75
N ALA A 168 2.01 7.58 4.61
CA ALA A 168 2.96 6.94 3.69
C ALA A 168 4.38 6.85 4.28
N LEU A 169 5.09 5.76 3.96
CA LEU A 169 6.39 5.39 4.52
C LEU A 169 7.48 5.33 3.43
N GLN A 170 8.69 5.71 3.84
CA GLN A 170 9.91 5.78 3.02
C GLN A 170 10.91 4.68 3.41
N ASP A 171 12.04 4.59 2.70
CA ASP A 171 13.13 3.71 3.15
C ASP A 171 13.75 4.25 4.44
N GLY A 172 13.90 3.39 5.44
CA GLY A 172 14.51 3.73 6.72
C GLY A 172 13.56 4.32 7.76
N ASP A 173 12.28 4.58 7.42
CA ASP A 173 11.29 5.04 8.40
C ASP A 173 11.10 4.01 9.52
N ARG A 174 11.00 4.51 10.75
CA ARG A 174 10.73 3.75 11.98
C ARG A 174 9.28 3.99 12.37
N VAL A 175 8.47 2.93 12.42
CA VAL A 175 7.11 2.98 12.98
C VAL A 175 7.19 2.43 14.40
N HIS A 176 6.88 3.25 15.39
CA HIS A 176 6.97 2.91 16.80
C HIS A 176 5.58 2.60 17.35
N VAL A 177 5.46 1.48 18.06
CA VAL A 177 4.20 0.91 18.56
C VAL A 177 4.35 0.42 19.99
N GLY A 178 3.31 0.65 20.81
CA GLY A 178 3.27 0.17 22.19
C GLY A 178 4.19 0.93 23.14
N ALA A 179 5.07 0.21 23.85
CA ALA A 179 5.95 0.79 24.87
C ALA A 179 7.42 0.90 24.41
N TRP A 180 7.89 -0.04 23.60
CA TRP A 180 9.28 -0.09 23.14
C TRP A 180 9.47 -0.70 21.75
N THR A 181 8.41 -1.25 21.14
CA THR A 181 8.52 -1.96 19.86
C THR A 181 8.64 -0.99 18.68
N THR A 182 9.59 -1.26 17.79
CA THR A 182 9.81 -0.48 16.58
C THR A 182 9.93 -1.36 15.34
N LEU A 183 9.28 -0.93 14.28
CA LEU A 183 9.26 -1.54 12.97
C LEU A 183 10.03 -0.62 12.00
N THR A 184 11.25 -1.00 11.63
CA THR A 184 12.08 -0.25 10.68
C THR A 184 11.84 -0.75 9.26
N LEU A 185 11.35 0.11 8.38
CA LEU A 185 11.03 -0.20 6.98
C LEU A 185 12.29 -0.14 6.11
N ARG A 186 12.47 -1.12 5.21
CA ARG A 186 13.57 -1.14 4.24
C ARG A 186 13.13 -1.57 2.84
N ARG A 187 13.50 -0.78 1.84
CA ARG A 187 13.21 -0.94 0.42
C ARG A 187 14.43 -1.49 -0.30
N ALA A 188 14.53 -2.82 -0.40
CA ALA A 188 15.54 -3.46 -1.24
C ALA A 188 15.22 -3.22 -2.72
N GLN A 189 16.22 -2.73 -3.47
CA GLN A 189 16.08 -2.62 -4.92
C GLN A 189 15.87 -4.02 -5.54
N GLY A 190 15.05 -4.08 -6.60
CA GLY A 190 14.95 -5.27 -7.43
C GLY A 190 16.28 -5.49 -8.15
N LEU A 191 16.98 -6.58 -7.85
CA LEU A 191 18.14 -6.98 -8.64
C LEU A 191 17.65 -7.30 -10.05
N SER A 192 18.07 -6.51 -11.04
CA SER A 192 17.92 -6.85 -12.45
C SER A 192 18.79 -8.06 -12.75
N GLY A 193 18.15 -9.17 -13.12
CA GLY A 193 18.79 -10.35 -13.73
C GLY A 193 18.51 -10.39 -15.22
#